data_AF-A0A9X7DH61-F1
#
_entry.id   AF-A0A9X7DH61-F1
#
_cell.length_a   1.000
_cell.length_b   1.000
_cell.length_c   1.000
_cell.angle_alpha   90.00
_cell.angle_beta   90.00
_cell.angle_gamma   90.00
#
_symmetry.space_group_name_H-M   'P 1'
#
loop_
_entity.id
_entity.type
_entity.pdbx_description
1 polymer ?
#
loop_
_entity_poly.entity_id
_entity_poly.type
_entity_poly.pdbx_seq_one_letter_code
_entity_poly.pdbx_strand_id
1 'polypeptide(L)'
;MNQVNELESFPYPFKEEIYRYSNNSILLDPPVSIEITPKYENEIKLKRSLLHNSPNHCYQALPTSFEGQWEIVELVLDHLIRYYPNFFEVHKGHEYWTIYNKLLMEEERFSFGDRTSVLGKPLNFIGRHVQEDLIYMSQRDGDLFLDAGHLCFPSNWSLTFKLGMRFKEIHQPIPMFSEKSLDDRILRFLKNIEQGAPWTRKNWSLMAGKRLDTSLETFNQWGKDRQKVTADNVGSFVHLRVEVQKLFRLAASNGLLFTIHTHLLPLEQLTLNKVWLEQFYKILCELPDFILDYKGISSYKKEVITYLKNKLDEVG
;
A
#
# COMPACT_ATOMS: atom_id res chain seq x y z
N MET A 1 5.18 -0.39 23.49
CA MET A 1 6.18 -0.55 22.42
C MET A 1 6.88 0.79 22.27
N ASN A 2 8.18 0.86 22.52
CA ASN A 2 8.89 2.14 22.63
C ASN A 2 9.01 2.83 21.26
N GLN A 3 8.90 4.16 21.24
CA GLN A 3 9.00 5.01 20.03
C GLN A 3 10.26 4.73 19.19
N VAL A 4 11.35 4.32 19.84
CA VAL A 4 12.63 3.95 19.20
C VAL A 4 12.48 2.80 18.19
N ASN A 5 11.60 1.82 18.46
CA ASN A 5 11.43 0.65 17.59
C ASN A 5 10.62 0.97 16.31
N GLU A 6 9.67 1.92 16.38
CA GLU A 6 8.91 2.34 15.19
C GLU A 6 9.80 3.06 14.17
N LEU A 7 10.72 3.91 14.64
CA LEU A 7 11.62 4.67 13.77
C LEU A 7 12.62 3.75 13.03
N GLU A 8 13.21 2.78 13.73
CA GLU A 8 14.16 1.82 13.14
C GLU A 8 13.52 0.93 12.07
N SER A 9 12.26 0.51 12.28
CA SER A 9 11.53 -0.33 11.32
C SER A 9 10.84 0.46 10.20
N PHE A 10 10.77 1.80 10.28
CA PHE A 10 10.01 2.59 9.32
C PHE A 10 10.66 2.54 7.94
N PRO A 11 9.91 2.22 6.87
CA PRO A 11 10.49 2.01 5.54
C PRO A 11 10.77 3.33 4.82
N TYR A 12 11.60 4.22 5.38
CA TYR A 12 11.93 5.54 4.81
C TYR A 12 12.24 5.46 3.29
N PRO A 13 11.60 6.28 2.44
CA PRO A 13 11.51 6.00 1.01
C PRO A 13 12.61 6.65 0.17
N PHE A 14 13.42 7.54 0.75
CA PHE A 14 14.36 8.37 0.01
C PHE A 14 15.79 7.86 0.12
N LYS A 15 16.51 7.94 -1.00
CA LYS A 15 17.95 7.66 -1.10
C LYS A 15 18.74 8.87 -1.59
N GLU A 16 18.07 9.80 -2.28
CA GLU A 16 18.64 11.02 -2.86
C GLU A 16 17.97 12.25 -2.23
N GLU A 17 18.59 13.42 -2.36
CA GLU A 17 18.06 14.69 -1.82
C GLU A 17 17.03 15.34 -2.75
N ILE A 18 16.88 14.83 -3.98
CA ILE A 18 15.95 15.32 -4.98
C ILE A 18 14.93 14.24 -5.31
N TYR A 19 13.64 14.56 -5.22
CA TYR A 19 12.58 13.64 -5.64
C TYR A 19 12.11 13.92 -7.07
N ARG A 20 12.09 12.88 -7.89
CA ARG A 20 11.48 12.86 -9.23
C ARG A 20 10.74 11.54 -9.42
N TYR A 21 9.76 11.51 -10.33
CA TYR A 21 9.15 10.25 -10.73
C TYR A 21 10.16 9.39 -11.50
N SER A 22 10.30 8.14 -11.08
CA SER A 22 11.16 7.14 -11.70
C SER A 22 10.61 5.74 -11.43
N ASN A 23 11.06 4.75 -12.20
CA ASN A 23 10.89 3.37 -11.80
C ASN A 23 11.96 3.04 -10.73
N ASN A 24 11.60 3.22 -9.47
CA ASN A 24 12.44 2.94 -8.31
C ASN A 24 12.32 1.49 -7.80
N SER A 25 11.85 0.59 -8.66
CA SER A 25 11.72 -0.83 -8.32
C SER A 25 13.07 -1.51 -8.25
N ILE A 26 13.24 -2.38 -7.25
CA ILE A 26 14.37 -3.29 -7.10
C ILE A 26 13.86 -4.72 -6.96
N LEU A 27 14.70 -5.71 -7.29
CA LEU A 27 14.38 -7.10 -7.02
C LEU A 27 14.12 -7.29 -5.51
N LEU A 28 13.07 -8.04 -5.21
CA LEU A 28 12.67 -8.34 -3.84
C LEU A 28 13.27 -9.69 -3.43
N ASP A 29 14.19 -9.62 -2.46
CA ASP A 29 14.85 -10.77 -1.87
C ASP A 29 14.93 -10.58 -0.33
N PRO A 30 14.35 -11.47 0.49
CA PRO A 30 13.56 -12.64 0.11
C PRO A 30 12.22 -12.28 -0.57
N PRO A 31 11.65 -13.18 -1.39
CA PRO A 31 10.44 -12.92 -2.18
C PRO A 31 9.16 -13.00 -1.32
N VAL A 32 9.05 -12.17 -0.27
CA VAL A 32 7.93 -12.19 0.69
C VAL A 32 6.83 -11.22 0.24
N SER A 33 5.63 -11.73 -0.04
CA SER A 33 4.51 -10.91 -0.56
C SER A 33 3.87 -9.99 0.48
N ILE A 34 3.96 -10.35 1.76
CA ILE A 34 3.31 -9.67 2.88
C ILE A 34 4.29 -9.46 4.03
N GLU A 35 3.98 -8.52 4.91
CA GLU A 35 4.73 -8.20 6.12
C GLU A 35 3.80 -8.22 7.32
N ILE A 36 4.27 -8.81 8.41
CA ILE A 36 3.60 -8.76 9.71
C ILE A 36 4.38 -7.83 10.61
N THR A 37 3.70 -6.79 11.08
CA THR A 37 4.24 -5.78 11.98
C THR A 37 3.51 -5.85 13.32
N PRO A 38 4.03 -5.20 14.37
CA PRO A 38 3.32 -5.10 15.64
C PRO A 38 1.99 -4.34 15.58
N LYS A 39 1.65 -3.71 14.44
CA LYS A 39 0.37 -3.04 14.20
C LYS A 39 -0.71 -4.00 13.67
N TYR A 40 -0.37 -5.25 13.41
CA TYR A 40 -1.23 -6.26 12.78
C TYR A 40 -2.66 -6.28 13.34
N GLU A 41 -2.84 -6.50 14.64
CA GLU A 41 -4.18 -6.62 15.24
C GLU A 41 -5.04 -5.37 15.00
N ASN A 42 -4.46 -4.18 15.21
CA ASN A 42 -5.16 -2.91 15.04
C ASN A 42 -5.54 -2.66 13.58
N GLU A 43 -4.63 -2.96 12.65
CA GLU A 43 -4.87 -2.76 11.23
C GLU A 43 -5.86 -3.76 10.66
N ILE A 44 -5.77 -5.04 11.04
CA ILE A 44 -6.76 -6.06 10.64
C ILE A 44 -8.14 -5.72 11.20
N LYS A 45 -8.24 -5.27 12.45
CA LYS A 45 -9.51 -4.82 13.03
C LYS A 45 -10.11 -3.63 12.27
N LEU A 46 -9.30 -2.62 11.96
CA LEU A 46 -9.75 -1.47 11.17
C LEU A 46 -10.19 -1.90 9.76
N LYS A 47 -9.39 -2.71 9.08
CA LYS A 47 -9.67 -3.25 7.74
C LYS A 47 -10.98 -4.02 7.72
N ARG A 48 -11.19 -4.94 8.66
CA ARG A 48 -12.44 -5.71 8.79
C ARG A 48 -13.65 -4.82 9.08
N SER A 49 -13.48 -3.76 9.88
CA SER A 49 -14.52 -2.75 10.13
C SER A 49 -14.89 -1.97 8.85
N LEU A 50 -13.91 -1.53 8.07
CA LEU A 50 -14.14 -0.85 6.79
C LEU A 50 -14.86 -1.75 5.78
N LEU A 51 -14.44 -3.01 5.67
CA LEU A 51 -15.10 -4.00 4.82
C LEU A 51 -16.55 -4.28 5.23
N HIS A 52 -16.86 -4.20 6.52
CA HIS A 52 -18.22 -4.36 7.01
C HIS A 52 -19.08 -3.12 6.71
N ASN A 53 -18.57 -1.93 7.00
CA ASN A 53 -19.31 -0.68 6.90
C ASN A 53 -19.38 -0.11 5.47
N SER A 54 -18.43 -0.47 4.61
CA SER A 54 -18.29 0.07 3.26
C SER A 54 -17.73 -0.99 2.29
N PRO A 55 -18.41 -2.14 2.14
CA PRO A 55 -17.88 -3.29 1.40
C PRO A 55 -17.53 -2.95 -0.05
N ASN A 56 -18.38 -2.18 -0.73
CA ASN A 56 -18.18 -1.85 -2.14
C ASN A 56 -17.01 -0.89 -2.38
N HIS A 57 -16.58 -0.12 -1.37
CA HIS A 57 -15.40 0.74 -1.49
C HIS A 57 -14.11 -0.07 -1.31
N CYS A 58 -14.16 -1.04 -0.41
CA CYS A 58 -13.01 -1.80 0.04
C CYS A 58 -12.74 -3.07 -0.79
N TYR A 59 -13.76 -3.64 -1.43
CA TYR A 59 -13.59 -4.82 -2.27
C TYR A 59 -14.48 -4.78 -3.50
N GLN A 60 -13.86 -4.97 -4.66
CA GLN A 60 -14.55 -5.21 -5.92
C GLN A 60 -13.75 -6.17 -6.79
N ALA A 61 -14.45 -6.95 -7.60
CA ALA A 61 -13.83 -7.88 -8.54
C ALA A 61 -14.73 -8.11 -9.75
N LEU A 62 -14.12 -8.22 -10.92
CA LEU A 62 -14.76 -8.69 -12.14
C LEU A 62 -14.82 -10.23 -12.14
N PRO A 63 -15.89 -10.87 -12.67
CA PRO A 63 -16.01 -12.33 -12.68
C PRO A 63 -14.82 -13.07 -13.33
N THR A 64 -14.20 -12.45 -14.34
CA THR A 64 -13.03 -13.00 -15.05
C THR A 64 -11.76 -13.10 -14.20
N SER A 65 -11.71 -12.42 -13.04
CA SER A 65 -10.56 -12.46 -12.14
C SER A 65 -10.55 -13.65 -11.17
N PHE A 66 -11.63 -14.44 -11.11
CA PHE A 66 -11.86 -15.41 -10.04
C PHE A 66 -10.70 -16.39 -9.81
N GLU A 67 -10.18 -17.00 -10.89
CA GLU A 67 -9.05 -17.94 -10.79
C GLU A 67 -7.76 -17.25 -10.29
N GLY A 68 -7.47 -16.05 -10.81
CA GLY A 68 -6.31 -15.26 -10.36
C GLY A 68 -6.42 -14.83 -8.89
N GLN A 69 -7.64 -14.64 -8.38
CA GLN A 69 -7.83 -14.38 -6.95
C GLN A 69 -7.49 -15.59 -6.08
N TRP A 70 -7.90 -16.81 -6.46
CA TRP A 70 -7.51 -18.02 -5.73
C TRP A 70 -6.01 -18.28 -5.78
N GLU A 71 -5.38 -17.98 -6.90
CA GLU A 71 -3.93 -18.05 -7.01
C GLU A 71 -3.22 -17.08 -6.04
N ILE A 72 -3.77 -15.88 -5.84
CA ILE A 72 -3.28 -14.94 -4.80
C ILE A 72 -3.50 -15.52 -3.41
N VAL A 73 -4.65 -16.15 -3.13
CA VAL A 73 -4.90 -16.81 -1.85
C VAL A 73 -3.81 -17.84 -1.57
N GLU A 74 -3.52 -18.73 -2.51
CA GLU A 74 -2.49 -19.75 -2.35
C GLU A 74 -1.11 -19.15 -2.09
N LEU A 75 -0.67 -18.19 -2.94
CA LEU A 75 0.63 -17.56 -2.80
C LEU A 75 0.81 -16.84 -1.45
N VAL A 76 -0.23 -16.14 -0.99
CA VAL A 76 -0.18 -15.43 0.30
C VAL A 76 -0.20 -16.42 1.47
N LEU A 77 -1.01 -17.48 1.43
CA LEU A 77 -1.02 -18.52 2.46
C LEU A 77 0.34 -19.22 2.56
N ASP A 78 0.96 -19.56 1.43
CA ASP A 78 2.29 -20.17 1.38
C ASP A 78 3.36 -19.25 1.99
N HIS A 79 3.27 -17.94 1.74
CA HIS A 79 4.17 -16.98 2.36
C HIS A 79 3.91 -16.77 3.86
N LEU A 80 2.65 -16.79 4.30
CA LEU A 80 2.31 -16.73 5.72
C LEU A 80 2.92 -17.90 6.50
N ILE A 81 2.78 -19.13 6.02
CA ILE A 81 3.34 -20.32 6.71
C ILE A 81 4.86 -20.41 6.58
N ARG A 82 5.44 -19.96 5.45
CA ARG A 82 6.89 -20.03 5.23
C ARG A 82 7.66 -18.99 6.03
N TYR A 83 7.17 -17.75 6.08
CA TYR A 83 7.89 -16.64 6.68
C TYR A 83 7.38 -16.28 8.08
N TYR A 84 6.16 -16.68 8.44
CA TYR A 84 5.53 -16.38 9.72
C TYR A 84 4.89 -17.61 10.41
N PRO A 85 5.56 -18.77 10.51
CA PRO A 85 4.99 -20.00 11.06
C PRO A 85 4.57 -19.90 12.54
N ASN A 86 5.15 -18.96 13.28
CA ASN A 86 4.77 -18.68 14.67
C ASN A 86 3.41 -17.98 14.79
N PHE A 87 2.96 -17.31 13.72
CA PHE A 87 1.74 -16.52 13.70
C PHE A 87 0.63 -17.17 12.87
N PHE A 88 0.99 -17.99 11.89
CA PHE A 88 0.05 -18.64 11.00
C PHE A 88 0.35 -20.11 10.81
N GLU A 89 -0.69 -20.88 10.63
CA GLU A 89 -0.63 -22.29 10.27
C GLU A 89 -1.74 -22.58 9.26
N VAL A 90 -1.44 -23.39 8.25
CA VAL A 90 -2.38 -23.73 7.19
C VAL A 90 -2.35 -25.23 6.97
N HIS A 91 -3.51 -25.87 7.05
CA HIS A 91 -3.68 -27.28 6.71
C HIS A 91 -4.41 -27.38 5.39
N LYS A 92 -3.73 -27.91 4.37
CA LYS A 92 -4.30 -28.14 3.03
C LYS A 92 -4.85 -29.58 2.95
N GLY A 93 -6.14 -29.76 3.29
CA GLY A 93 -6.83 -31.03 3.12
C GLY A 93 -7.38 -31.21 1.70
N HIS A 94 -7.92 -32.40 1.41
CA HIS A 94 -8.48 -32.72 0.08
C HIS A 94 -9.74 -31.92 -0.25
N GLU A 95 -10.70 -31.84 0.68
CA GLU A 95 -11.96 -31.10 0.47
C GLU A 95 -11.91 -29.67 1.02
N TYR A 96 -11.12 -29.46 2.07
CA TYR A 96 -11.07 -28.21 2.79
C TYR A 96 -9.65 -27.86 3.19
N TRP A 97 -9.34 -26.57 3.11
CA TRP A 97 -8.18 -25.97 3.70
C TRP A 97 -8.61 -25.21 4.95
N THR A 98 -7.72 -25.15 5.93
CA THR A 98 -7.95 -24.42 7.17
C THR A 98 -6.77 -23.49 7.42
N ILE A 99 -7.05 -22.20 7.63
CA ILE A 99 -6.08 -21.23 8.12
C ILE A 99 -6.31 -21.01 9.62
N TYR A 100 -5.23 -21.08 10.40
CA TYR A 100 -5.17 -20.72 11.80
C TYR A 100 -4.36 -19.42 11.93
N ASN A 101 -5.04 -18.34 12.33
CA ASN A 101 -4.42 -17.07 12.62
C ASN A 101 -4.20 -16.98 14.15
N LYS A 102 -2.98 -17.34 14.58
CA LYS A 102 -2.59 -17.43 15.99
C LYS A 102 -2.49 -16.05 16.66
N LEU A 103 -2.31 -14.99 15.88
CA LEU A 103 -2.30 -13.61 16.40
C LEU A 103 -3.69 -13.17 16.88
N LEU A 104 -4.75 -13.64 16.22
CA LEU A 104 -6.14 -13.31 16.58
C LEU A 104 -6.88 -14.45 17.27
N MET A 105 -6.24 -15.61 17.41
CA MET A 105 -6.84 -16.85 17.93
C MET A 105 -8.09 -17.27 17.13
N GLU A 106 -7.99 -17.19 15.80
CA GLU A 106 -9.09 -17.51 14.88
C GLU A 106 -8.72 -18.69 13.97
N GLU A 107 -9.72 -19.49 13.63
CA GLU A 107 -9.65 -20.55 12.62
C GLU A 107 -10.72 -20.29 11.57
N GLU A 108 -10.36 -20.42 10.29
CA GLU A 108 -11.31 -20.33 9.18
C GLU A 108 -11.08 -21.47 8.19
N ARG A 109 -12.15 -22.22 7.90
CA ARG A 109 -12.15 -23.37 6.98
C ARG A 109 -12.85 -23.00 5.69
N PHE A 110 -12.24 -23.34 4.56
CA PHE A 110 -12.74 -23.02 3.22
C PHE A 110 -12.39 -24.12 2.21
N SER A 111 -13.03 -24.10 1.05
CA SER A 111 -12.76 -25.01 -0.07
C SER A 111 -12.05 -24.23 -1.16
N PHE A 112 -10.76 -24.51 -1.37
CA PHE A 112 -9.94 -23.83 -2.36
C PHE A 112 -10.49 -24.04 -3.78
N GLY A 113 -10.62 -22.97 -4.55
CA GLY A 113 -11.14 -23.00 -5.93
C GLY A 113 -12.67 -23.06 -6.06
N ASP A 114 -13.41 -23.30 -4.97
CA ASP A 114 -14.88 -23.38 -5.02
C ASP A 114 -15.53 -21.99 -5.10
N ARG A 115 -16.47 -21.80 -6.04
CA ARG A 115 -17.20 -20.54 -6.29
C ARG A 115 -18.16 -20.12 -5.18
N THR A 116 -18.62 -21.07 -4.39
CA THR A 116 -19.51 -20.85 -3.23
C THR A 116 -18.72 -20.64 -1.95
N SER A 117 -17.48 -21.12 -1.88
CA SER A 117 -16.62 -20.91 -0.73
C SER A 117 -16.26 -19.44 -0.57
N VAL A 118 -16.04 -19.02 0.68
CA VAL A 118 -15.70 -17.63 1.05
C VAL A 118 -16.62 -16.59 0.39
N LEU A 119 -17.90 -16.95 0.22
CA LEU A 119 -18.94 -16.14 -0.43
C LEU A 119 -18.56 -15.69 -1.85
N GLY A 120 -17.75 -16.47 -2.56
CA GLY A 120 -17.27 -16.17 -3.90
C GLY A 120 -16.29 -15.00 -3.97
N LYS A 121 -15.61 -14.65 -2.86
CA LYS A 121 -14.70 -13.51 -2.77
C LYS A 121 -13.30 -13.90 -2.25
N PRO A 122 -12.50 -14.67 -3.02
CA PRO A 122 -11.23 -15.20 -2.53
C PRO A 122 -10.21 -14.12 -2.15
N LEU A 123 -10.05 -13.08 -2.98
CA LEU A 123 -9.12 -11.97 -2.68
C LEU A 123 -9.58 -11.19 -1.44
N ASN A 124 -10.89 -11.04 -1.25
CA ASN A 124 -11.42 -10.42 -0.04
C ASN A 124 -11.11 -11.24 1.21
N PHE A 125 -11.29 -12.56 1.12
CA PHE A 125 -11.05 -13.48 2.22
C PHE A 125 -9.61 -13.39 2.70
N ILE A 126 -8.62 -13.55 1.81
CA ILE A 126 -7.21 -13.51 2.22
C ILE A 126 -6.78 -12.11 2.66
N GLY A 127 -7.31 -11.05 2.04
CA GLY A 127 -7.05 -9.67 2.45
C GLY A 127 -7.43 -9.37 3.90
N ARG A 128 -8.41 -10.09 4.48
CA ARG A 128 -8.84 -9.95 5.89
C ARG A 128 -7.85 -10.56 6.90
N HIS A 129 -6.79 -11.21 6.42
CA HIS A 129 -5.73 -11.83 7.21
C HIS A 129 -4.36 -11.17 7.01
N VAL A 130 -4.25 -10.11 6.18
CA VAL A 130 -2.96 -9.43 5.91
C VAL A 130 -3.08 -7.92 6.00
N GLN A 131 -1.98 -7.22 6.32
CA GLN A 131 -1.99 -5.77 6.51
C GLN A 131 -2.05 -5.01 5.18
N GLU A 132 -1.50 -5.60 4.12
CA GLU A 132 -1.45 -5.06 2.77
C GLU A 132 -2.84 -4.93 2.15
N ASP A 133 -3.05 -3.85 1.39
CA ASP A 133 -4.05 -3.87 0.34
C ASP A 133 -3.54 -4.74 -0.82
N LEU A 134 -4.45 -5.48 -1.45
CA LEU A 134 -4.14 -6.46 -2.50
C LEU A 134 -4.87 -6.11 -3.78
N ILE A 135 -4.13 -5.89 -4.85
CA ILE A 135 -4.67 -5.59 -6.18
C ILE A 135 -4.25 -6.70 -7.13
N TYR A 136 -5.22 -7.23 -7.87
CA TYR A 136 -4.98 -8.14 -8.97
C TYR A 136 -5.10 -7.39 -10.29
N MET A 137 -4.01 -7.39 -11.06
CA MET A 137 -4.00 -6.90 -12.42
C MET A 137 -3.89 -8.06 -13.39
N SER A 138 -4.94 -8.30 -14.19
CA SER A 138 -4.84 -9.31 -15.25
C SER A 138 -4.08 -8.75 -16.45
N GLN A 139 -3.35 -9.62 -17.14
CA GLN A 139 -2.62 -9.26 -18.36
C GLN A 139 -3.35 -9.81 -19.58
N ARG A 140 -3.93 -8.93 -20.39
CA ARG A 140 -4.64 -9.27 -21.63
C ARG A 140 -4.45 -8.17 -22.67
N ASP A 141 -4.61 -8.50 -23.94
CA ASP A 141 -4.58 -7.54 -25.06
C ASP A 141 -3.36 -6.60 -25.06
N GLY A 142 -2.22 -7.08 -24.56
CA GLY A 142 -1.00 -6.30 -24.46
C GLY A 142 -1.00 -5.21 -23.37
N ASP A 143 -1.91 -5.25 -22.40
CA ASP A 143 -2.00 -4.29 -21.29
C ASP A 143 -2.21 -4.99 -19.94
N LEU A 144 -2.26 -4.22 -18.85
CA LEU A 144 -2.61 -4.64 -17.50
C LEU A 144 -3.91 -3.96 -17.07
N PHE A 145 -4.86 -4.72 -16.56
CA PHE A 145 -6.18 -4.23 -16.15
C PHE A 145 -6.42 -4.51 -14.68
N LEU A 146 -6.88 -3.52 -13.91
CA LEU A 146 -7.27 -3.70 -12.51
C LEU A 146 -8.61 -4.43 -12.45
N ASP A 147 -8.58 -5.76 -12.34
CA ASP A 147 -9.80 -6.57 -12.41
C ASP A 147 -10.30 -7.00 -11.03
N ALA A 148 -9.48 -6.97 -9.99
CA ALA A 148 -9.94 -7.15 -8.61
C ALA A 148 -9.07 -6.38 -7.62
N GLY A 149 -9.68 -5.95 -6.52
CA GLY A 149 -9.00 -5.26 -5.44
C GLY A 149 -9.63 -5.52 -4.08
N HIS A 150 -8.77 -5.66 -3.08
CA HIS A 150 -9.05 -5.50 -1.66
C HIS A 150 -8.25 -4.26 -1.21
N LEU A 151 -8.92 -3.11 -1.14
CA LEU A 151 -8.32 -1.79 -1.00
C LEU A 151 -8.98 -1.01 0.15
N CYS A 152 -8.46 -1.17 1.36
CA CYS A 152 -8.99 -0.49 2.55
C CYS A 152 -8.22 0.77 2.92
N PHE A 153 -6.94 0.86 2.55
CA PHE A 153 -6.06 1.97 2.93
C PHE A 153 -5.50 2.70 1.70
N PRO A 154 -6.33 3.17 0.75
CA PRO A 154 -5.82 3.89 -0.42
C PRO A 154 -5.27 5.26 -0.05
N SER A 155 -4.31 5.74 -0.84
CA SER A 155 -3.80 7.12 -0.80
C SER A 155 -4.51 8.02 -1.82
N ASN A 156 -5.70 8.52 -1.49
CA ASN A 156 -6.48 9.47 -2.29
C ASN A 156 -6.92 8.93 -3.68
N TRP A 157 -7.31 7.66 -3.75
CA TRP A 157 -7.92 7.05 -4.94
C TRP A 157 -9.01 6.05 -4.55
N SER A 158 -9.81 5.62 -5.53
CA SER A 158 -10.98 4.75 -5.34
C SER A 158 -10.87 3.50 -6.21
N LEU A 159 -11.10 2.32 -5.62
CA LEU A 159 -11.22 1.08 -6.36
C LEU A 159 -12.43 1.11 -7.29
N THR A 160 -13.57 1.62 -6.80
CA THR A 160 -14.81 1.78 -7.56
C THR A 160 -14.60 2.55 -8.87
N PHE A 161 -13.78 3.61 -8.83
CA PHE A 161 -13.51 4.40 -10.02
C PHE A 161 -12.51 3.77 -10.97
N LYS A 162 -11.70 2.81 -10.52
CA LYS A 162 -10.56 2.26 -11.27
C LYS A 162 -10.75 0.82 -11.74
N LEU A 163 -11.77 0.12 -11.24
CA LEU A 163 -12.05 -1.25 -11.65
C LEU A 163 -12.27 -1.36 -13.17
N GLY A 164 -11.60 -2.33 -13.79
CA GLY A 164 -11.65 -2.60 -15.24
C GLY A 164 -10.82 -1.65 -16.10
N MET A 165 -10.18 -0.62 -15.53
CA MET A 165 -9.32 0.30 -16.28
C MET A 165 -7.96 -0.30 -16.58
N ARG A 166 -7.37 0.13 -17.70
CA ARG A 166 -5.98 -0.18 -18.11
C ARG A 166 -4.98 0.59 -17.26
N PHE A 167 -3.74 0.09 -17.20
CA PHE A 167 -2.66 0.69 -16.44
C PHE A 167 -2.54 2.20 -16.69
N LYS A 168 -2.50 2.64 -17.95
CA LYS A 168 -2.36 4.06 -18.26
C LYS A 168 -3.58 4.90 -17.87
N GLU A 169 -4.78 4.35 -17.97
CA GLU A 169 -6.02 5.03 -17.59
C GLU A 169 -6.11 5.22 -16.06
N ILE A 170 -5.64 4.22 -15.31
CA ILE A 170 -5.53 4.32 -13.85
C ILE A 170 -4.62 5.48 -13.48
N HIS A 171 -3.48 5.62 -14.17
CA HIS A 171 -2.42 6.58 -13.86
C HIS A 171 -2.55 7.94 -14.56
N GLN A 172 -3.57 8.15 -15.40
CA GLN A 172 -3.81 9.42 -16.11
C GLN A 172 -3.84 10.67 -15.22
N PRO A 173 -4.32 10.63 -13.95
CA PRO A 173 -4.27 11.79 -13.05
C PRO A 173 -2.86 12.17 -12.55
N ILE A 174 -1.83 11.34 -12.76
CA ILE A 174 -0.48 11.62 -12.28
C ILE A 174 0.19 12.64 -13.21
N PRO A 175 0.53 13.84 -12.72
CA PRO A 175 1.12 14.87 -13.55
C PRO A 175 2.48 14.40 -14.09
N MET A 176 2.73 14.71 -15.36
CA MET A 176 3.98 14.39 -16.05
C MET A 176 4.31 12.89 -16.16
N PHE A 177 3.39 11.99 -15.81
CA PHE A 177 3.66 10.55 -15.81
C PHE A 177 3.88 9.95 -17.20
N SER A 178 3.22 10.52 -18.22
CA SER A 178 3.43 10.15 -19.63
C SER A 178 4.63 10.85 -20.26
N GLU A 179 5.25 11.82 -19.59
CA GLU A 179 6.41 12.51 -20.15
C GLU A 179 7.58 11.56 -20.36
N LYS A 180 8.30 11.77 -21.47
CA LYS A 180 9.44 10.94 -21.87
C LYS A 180 9.08 9.43 -21.86
N SER A 181 7.81 9.10 -22.14
CA SER A 181 7.27 7.74 -22.21
C SER A 181 7.58 6.93 -20.94
N LEU A 182 7.51 7.57 -19.76
CA LEU A 182 7.75 6.90 -18.48
C LEU A 182 6.68 5.83 -18.22
N ASP A 183 5.41 6.15 -18.42
CA ASP A 183 4.28 5.22 -18.38
C ASP A 183 4.48 3.98 -19.28
N ASP A 184 4.94 4.15 -20.53
CA ASP A 184 5.25 3.05 -21.45
C ASP A 184 6.40 2.16 -20.98
N ARG A 185 7.45 2.77 -20.41
CA ARG A 185 8.58 2.02 -19.86
C ARG A 185 8.16 1.21 -18.64
N ILE A 186 7.35 1.79 -17.76
CA ILE A 186 6.82 1.09 -16.59
C ILE A 186 5.88 -0.03 -17.01
N LEU A 187 4.94 0.23 -17.93
CA LEU A 187 4.03 -0.81 -18.42
C LEU A 187 4.79 -2.00 -19.04
N ARG A 188 5.80 -1.72 -19.88
CA ARG A 188 6.66 -2.77 -20.44
C ARG A 188 7.39 -3.55 -19.36
N PHE A 189 7.96 -2.86 -18.36
CA PHE A 189 8.61 -3.51 -17.22
C PHE A 189 7.63 -4.43 -16.47
N LEU A 190 6.46 -3.93 -16.06
CA LEU A 190 5.46 -4.68 -15.31
C LEU A 190 4.99 -5.93 -16.08
N LYS A 191 4.72 -5.78 -17.39
CA LYS A 191 4.31 -6.90 -18.25
C LYS A 191 5.37 -7.99 -18.40
N ASN A 192 6.64 -7.66 -18.19
CA ASN A 192 7.78 -8.56 -18.32
C ASN A 192 8.32 -9.06 -16.97
N ILE A 193 7.67 -8.75 -15.84
CA ILE A 193 8.02 -9.38 -14.55
C ILE A 193 7.81 -10.89 -14.68
N GLU A 194 8.88 -11.64 -14.42
CA GLU A 194 8.92 -13.10 -14.46
C GLU A 194 8.45 -13.72 -13.14
N GLN A 195 7.91 -14.93 -13.22
CA GLN A 195 7.59 -15.73 -12.04
C GLN A 195 8.86 -16.01 -11.23
N GLY A 196 8.77 -15.90 -9.91
CA GLY A 196 9.90 -16.17 -9.00
C GLY A 196 10.90 -15.00 -8.86
N ALA A 197 10.75 -13.93 -9.65
CA ALA A 197 11.56 -12.71 -9.55
C ALA A 197 10.68 -11.50 -9.20
N PRO A 198 10.08 -11.45 -8.00
CA PRO A 198 9.23 -10.33 -7.62
C PRO A 198 10.05 -9.06 -7.41
N TRP A 199 9.36 -7.93 -7.50
CA TRP A 199 9.95 -6.60 -7.36
C TRP A 199 9.30 -5.84 -6.21
N THR A 200 10.05 -4.95 -5.58
CA THR A 200 9.55 -4.03 -4.56
C THR A 200 9.92 -2.60 -4.91
N ARG A 201 9.05 -1.67 -4.55
CA ARG A 201 9.28 -0.23 -4.65
C ARG A 201 8.62 0.47 -3.48
N LYS A 202 8.92 1.76 -3.33
CA LYS A 202 8.25 2.62 -2.35
C LYS A 202 7.56 3.77 -3.04
N ASN A 203 6.36 4.07 -2.60
CA ASN A 203 5.66 5.32 -2.88
C ASN A 203 5.45 6.09 -1.58
N TRP A 204 5.25 7.41 -1.66
CA TRP A 204 5.12 8.24 -0.46
C TRP A 204 4.17 9.41 -0.65
N SER A 205 3.65 9.93 0.45
CA SER A 205 2.97 11.23 0.52
C SER A 205 3.10 11.82 1.93
N LEU A 206 2.56 13.02 2.14
CA LEU A 206 2.23 13.52 3.48
C LEU A 206 0.73 13.40 3.73
N MET A 207 0.38 13.12 4.99
CA MET A 207 -1.01 13.04 5.43
C MET A 207 -1.21 13.86 6.69
N ALA A 208 -2.21 14.75 6.68
CA ALA A 208 -2.66 15.44 7.88
C ALA A 208 -3.66 14.54 8.63
N GLY A 209 -3.45 14.36 9.93
CA GLY A 209 -4.19 13.41 10.75
C GLY A 209 -3.64 11.97 10.64
N LYS A 210 -4.08 11.13 11.58
CA LYS A 210 -3.65 9.72 11.69
C LYS A 210 -4.70 8.80 11.09
N ARG A 211 -4.75 8.70 9.76
CA ARG A 211 -5.75 7.89 9.05
C ARG A 211 -5.12 7.04 7.94
N LEU A 212 -5.43 5.75 7.94
CA LEU A 212 -5.00 4.80 6.90
C LEU A 212 -5.94 4.83 5.69
N ASP A 213 -7.26 4.82 5.91
CA ASP A 213 -8.27 5.01 4.87
C ASP A 213 -8.34 6.48 4.45
N THR A 214 -7.72 6.79 3.30
CA THR A 214 -7.84 8.11 2.66
C THR A 214 -8.49 7.98 1.28
N SER A 215 -9.53 7.15 1.22
CA SER A 215 -10.35 6.93 0.03
C SER A 215 -11.05 8.21 -0.43
N LEU A 216 -11.33 8.31 -1.74
CA LEU A 216 -12.09 9.46 -2.28
C LEU A 216 -13.52 9.49 -1.73
N GLU A 217 -14.09 8.33 -1.43
CA GLU A 217 -15.42 8.13 -0.88
C GLU A 217 -15.58 8.77 0.51
N THR A 218 -14.49 8.95 1.25
CA THR A 218 -14.48 9.57 2.59
C THR A 218 -13.78 10.92 2.62
N PHE A 219 -13.53 11.55 1.46
CA PHE A 219 -12.79 12.82 1.36
C PHE A 219 -13.38 13.94 2.22
N ASN A 220 -14.71 14.01 2.37
CA ASN A 220 -15.37 14.97 3.26
C ASN A 220 -14.99 14.81 4.75
N GLN A 221 -14.55 13.61 5.16
CA GLN A 221 -14.14 13.32 6.52
C GLN A 221 -12.68 13.70 6.78
N TRP A 222 -11.77 13.34 5.87
CA TRP A 222 -10.33 13.50 6.08
C TRP A 222 -9.72 14.69 5.33
N GLY A 223 -10.30 15.11 4.20
CA GLY A 223 -9.77 16.22 3.38
C GLY A 223 -9.74 17.56 4.14
N LYS A 224 -10.70 17.77 5.05
CA LYS A 224 -10.75 18.95 5.93
C LYS A 224 -9.59 19.04 6.92
N ASP A 225 -8.92 17.92 7.22
CA ASP A 225 -7.80 17.90 8.17
C ASP A 225 -6.57 18.61 7.61
N ARG A 226 -6.46 18.73 6.28
CA ARG A 226 -5.40 19.51 5.62
C ARG A 226 -5.41 20.99 6.01
N GLN A 227 -6.57 21.54 6.37
CA GLN A 227 -6.76 22.94 6.79
C GLN A 227 -6.62 23.13 8.31
N LYS A 228 -6.42 22.05 9.06
CA LYS A 228 -6.25 22.09 10.52
C LYS A 228 -4.79 22.03 10.95
N VAL A 229 -3.86 21.95 10.00
CA VAL A 229 -2.43 21.97 10.28
C VAL A 229 -2.04 23.37 10.76
N THR A 230 -1.38 23.44 11.90
CA THR A 230 -0.88 24.68 12.49
C THR A 230 0.59 24.53 12.87
N ALA A 231 1.27 25.64 13.15
CA ALA A 231 2.64 25.62 13.65
C ALA A 231 2.81 24.78 14.93
N ASP A 232 1.79 24.74 15.79
CA ASP A 232 1.84 24.04 17.07
C ASP A 232 1.61 22.53 16.95
N ASN A 233 0.79 22.09 15.97
CA ASN A 233 0.39 20.68 15.87
C ASN A 233 1.10 19.89 14.77
N VAL A 234 1.80 20.56 13.84
CA VAL A 234 2.35 19.93 12.63
C VAL A 234 3.24 18.71 12.90
N GLY A 235 4.02 18.72 13.99
CA GLY A 235 4.89 17.59 14.37
C GLY A 235 4.13 16.30 14.65
N SER A 236 3.09 16.35 15.48
CA SER A 236 2.31 15.16 15.88
C SER A 236 1.14 14.86 14.94
N PHE A 237 0.65 15.87 14.21
CA PHE A 237 -0.54 15.76 13.37
C PHE A 237 -0.24 15.36 11.93
N VAL A 238 0.87 15.84 11.35
CA VAL A 238 1.28 15.48 9.99
C VAL A 238 2.16 14.23 10.03
N HIS A 239 1.88 13.30 9.13
CA HIS A 239 2.58 12.02 9.03
C HIS A 239 3.22 11.86 7.65
N LEU A 240 4.46 11.38 7.62
CA LEU A 240 5.03 10.75 6.44
C LEU A 240 4.32 9.43 6.21
N ARG A 241 3.62 9.34 5.07
CA ARG A 241 2.94 8.13 4.61
C ARG A 241 3.79 7.44 3.57
N VAL A 242 4.13 6.17 3.79
CA VAL A 242 4.89 5.34 2.85
C VAL A 242 4.12 4.10 2.51
N GLU A 243 4.07 3.78 1.23
CA GLU A 243 3.55 2.52 0.71
C GLU A 243 4.72 1.65 0.25
N VAL A 244 4.94 0.53 0.92
CA VAL A 244 5.82 -0.54 0.45
C VAL A 244 5.02 -1.39 -0.52
N GLN A 245 5.47 -1.39 -1.77
CA GLN A 245 4.71 -1.84 -2.91
C GLN A 245 5.43 -3.03 -3.54
N LYS A 246 4.79 -4.20 -3.60
CA LYS A 246 5.42 -5.41 -4.12
C LYS A 246 4.65 -5.99 -5.29
N LEU A 247 5.37 -6.53 -6.26
CA LEU A 247 4.86 -6.96 -7.55
C LEU A 247 5.27 -8.42 -7.79
N PHE A 248 4.27 -9.30 -7.88
CA PHE A 248 4.46 -10.74 -8.07
C PHE A 248 3.75 -11.19 -9.34
N ARG A 249 4.49 -11.83 -10.24
CA ARG A 249 3.89 -12.57 -11.35
C ARG A 249 3.27 -13.85 -10.82
N LEU A 250 2.00 -14.05 -11.13
CA LEU A 250 1.25 -15.26 -10.83
C LEU A 250 1.48 -16.31 -11.94
N ALA A 251 1.68 -17.55 -11.55
CA ALA A 251 2.11 -18.67 -12.39
C ALA A 251 1.04 -19.15 -13.39
N ALA A 252 -0.19 -19.36 -12.93
CA ALA A 252 -1.28 -19.97 -13.69
C ALA A 252 -2.05 -18.92 -14.49
N SER A 253 -2.46 -17.83 -13.84
CA SER A 253 -3.21 -16.75 -14.49
C SER A 253 -2.35 -15.85 -15.37
N ASN A 254 -1.02 -15.90 -15.20
CA ASN A 254 -0.09 -14.91 -15.73
C ASN A 254 -0.47 -13.46 -15.36
N GLY A 255 -1.27 -13.26 -14.32
CA GLY A 255 -1.62 -11.95 -13.79
C GLY A 255 -0.53 -11.41 -12.86
N LEU A 256 -0.72 -10.17 -12.42
CA LEU A 256 0.18 -9.49 -11.50
C LEU A 256 -0.54 -9.23 -10.18
N LEU A 257 -0.02 -9.80 -9.10
CA LEU A 257 -0.37 -9.39 -7.75
C LEU A 257 0.44 -8.15 -7.39
N PHE A 258 -0.27 -7.10 -6.98
CA PHE A 258 0.29 -5.88 -6.46
C PHE A 258 -0.13 -5.71 -4.99
N THR A 259 0.83 -5.84 -4.07
CA THR A 259 0.59 -5.66 -2.62
C THR A 259 1.06 -4.28 -2.17
N ILE A 260 0.32 -3.67 -1.24
CA ILE A 260 0.55 -2.29 -0.79
C ILE A 260 0.48 -2.25 0.75
N HIS A 261 1.62 -2.26 1.44
CA HIS A 261 1.69 -2.06 2.88
C HIS A 261 1.82 -0.57 3.19
N THR A 262 0.86 -0.01 3.92
CA THR A 262 0.86 1.42 4.27
C THR A 262 1.44 1.64 5.66
N HIS A 263 2.43 2.52 5.76
CA HIS A 263 3.05 2.94 7.02
C HIS A 263 2.87 4.45 7.22
N LEU A 264 2.63 4.84 8.47
CA LEU A 264 2.54 6.25 8.90
C LEU A 264 3.58 6.52 9.98
N LEU A 265 4.36 7.60 9.82
CA LEU A 265 5.30 8.11 10.80
C LEU A 265 5.03 9.60 11.07
N PRO A 266 4.68 10.01 12.31
CA PRO A 266 4.55 11.42 12.66
C PRO A 266 5.84 12.19 12.36
N LEU A 267 5.73 13.46 11.94
CA LEU A 267 6.91 14.28 11.66
C LEU A 267 7.79 14.48 12.90
N GLU A 268 7.21 14.55 14.09
CA GLU A 268 7.95 14.63 15.36
C GLU A 268 8.82 13.40 15.65
N GLN A 269 8.45 12.23 15.12
CA GLN A 269 9.30 11.04 15.20
C GLN A 269 10.35 11.05 14.10
N LEU A 270 9.98 11.46 12.88
CA LEU A 270 10.91 11.58 11.76
C LEU A 270 12.10 12.50 12.11
N THR A 271 11.85 13.59 12.82
CA THR A 271 12.89 14.58 13.18
C THR A 271 13.89 14.07 14.20
N LEU A 272 13.61 12.95 14.90
CA LEU A 272 14.57 12.30 15.78
C LEU A 272 15.75 11.68 15.01
N ASN A 273 15.57 11.39 13.72
CA ASN A 273 16.66 10.97 12.84
C ASN A 273 17.18 12.17 12.05
N LYS A 274 18.36 12.69 12.44
CA LYS A 274 18.98 13.87 11.82
C LYS A 274 19.17 13.73 10.31
N VAL A 275 19.62 12.55 9.84
CA VAL A 275 19.84 12.30 8.40
C VAL A 275 18.52 12.39 7.63
N TRP A 276 17.46 11.78 8.17
CA TRP A 276 16.14 11.83 7.53
C TRP A 276 15.53 13.23 7.55
N LEU A 277 15.72 13.97 8.64
CA LEU A 277 15.28 15.36 8.78
C LEU A 277 15.93 16.25 7.71
N GLU A 278 17.25 16.23 7.61
CA GLU A 278 18.02 17.01 6.63
C GLU A 278 17.59 16.68 5.19
N GLN A 279 17.53 15.40 4.86
CA GLN A 279 17.14 14.94 3.53
C GLN A 279 15.69 15.31 3.21
N PHE A 280 14.75 15.06 4.13
CA PHE A 280 13.34 15.33 3.89
C PHE A 280 13.04 16.83 3.76
N TYR A 281 13.72 17.66 4.54
CA TYR A 281 13.66 19.12 4.40
C TYR A 281 14.07 19.58 3.00
N LYS A 282 15.23 19.14 2.50
CA LYS A 282 15.71 19.47 1.15
C LYS A 282 14.73 19.02 0.07
N ILE A 283 14.22 17.79 0.17
CA ILE A 283 13.24 17.23 -0.77
C ILE A 283 12.00 18.12 -0.85
N LEU A 284 11.44 18.54 0.29
CA LEU A 284 10.23 19.38 0.30
C LEU A 284 10.46 20.80 -0.22
N CYS A 285 11.65 21.37 0.01
CA CYS A 285 12.05 22.66 -0.55
C CYS A 285 12.13 22.61 -2.08
N GLU A 286 12.65 21.53 -2.65
CA GLU A 286 12.82 21.38 -4.10
C GLU A 286 11.66 20.69 -4.82
N LEU A 287 10.63 20.23 -4.09
CA LEU A 287 9.53 19.49 -4.67
C LEU A 287 8.75 20.39 -5.64
N PRO A 288 8.59 20.01 -6.93
CA PRO A 288 7.81 20.80 -7.88
C PRO A 288 6.36 20.96 -7.46
N ASP A 289 5.77 22.13 -7.72
CA ASP A 289 4.40 22.48 -7.30
C ASP A 289 3.35 21.49 -7.80
N PHE A 290 3.47 21.02 -9.04
CA PHE A 290 2.54 20.01 -9.57
C PHE A 290 2.58 18.68 -8.79
N ILE A 291 3.73 18.29 -8.22
CA ILE A 291 3.84 17.09 -7.37
C ILE A 291 3.21 17.37 -6.01
N LEU A 292 3.43 18.56 -5.45
CA LEU A 292 2.83 18.99 -4.18
C LEU A 292 1.30 19.01 -4.26
N ASP A 293 0.75 19.54 -5.35
CA ASP A 293 -0.68 19.60 -5.61
C ASP A 293 -1.27 18.20 -5.76
N TYR A 294 -0.64 17.36 -6.60
CA TYR A 294 -1.07 15.97 -6.80
C TYR A 294 -1.05 15.16 -5.49
N LYS A 295 -0.01 15.31 -4.67
CA LYS A 295 0.10 14.66 -3.36
C LYS A 295 -0.78 15.31 -2.28
N GLY A 296 -1.41 16.46 -2.57
CA GLY A 296 -2.29 17.15 -1.65
C GLY A 296 -1.57 17.79 -0.44
N ILE A 297 -0.35 18.27 -0.66
CA ILE A 297 0.55 18.82 0.38
C ILE A 297 0.51 20.35 0.40
N SER A 298 0.18 20.98 -0.73
CA SER A 298 0.34 22.43 -0.96
C SER A 298 -0.29 23.31 0.13
N SER A 299 -1.46 22.94 0.66
CA SER A 299 -2.18 23.76 1.63
C SER A 299 -1.51 23.87 3.00
N TYR A 300 -0.57 22.97 3.33
CA TYR A 300 0.14 22.96 4.62
C TYR A 300 1.67 22.81 4.48
N LYS A 301 2.19 23.01 3.26
CA LYS A 301 3.63 22.93 2.96
C LYS A 301 4.43 23.91 3.81
N LYS A 302 3.91 25.14 4.01
CA LYS A 302 4.61 26.21 4.72
C LYS A 302 4.85 25.83 6.18
N GLU A 303 3.83 25.31 6.85
CA GLU A 303 3.88 24.87 8.24
C GLU A 303 4.88 23.72 8.40
N VAL A 304 4.87 22.75 7.49
CA VAL A 304 5.82 21.62 7.49
C VAL A 304 7.26 22.09 7.28
N ILE A 305 7.53 22.91 6.27
CA ILE A 305 8.89 23.41 6.01
C ILE A 305 9.40 24.23 7.19
N THR A 306 8.56 25.10 7.76
CA THR A 306 8.94 25.92 8.92
C THR A 306 9.28 25.05 10.12
N TYR A 307 8.46 24.03 10.40
CA TYR A 307 8.71 23.09 11.49
C TYR A 307 10.01 22.30 11.30
N LEU A 308 10.25 21.73 10.12
CA LEU A 308 11.47 20.98 9.83
C LEU A 308 12.71 21.87 9.93
N LYS A 309 12.63 23.12 9.47
CA LYS A 309 13.72 24.10 9.60
C LYS A 309 14.03 24.39 11.07
N ASN A 310 13.01 24.69 11.88
CA ASN A 310 13.21 24.94 13.31
C ASN A 310 13.86 23.73 14.00
N LYS A 311 13.47 22.50 13.62
CA LYS A 311 14.10 21.28 14.15
C LYS A 311 15.54 21.09 13.70
N LEU A 312 15.90 21.54 12.50
CA LEU A 312 17.31 21.55 12.07
C LEU A 312 18.12 22.55 12.88
N ASP A 313 17.58 23.75 13.13
CA ASP A 313 18.24 24.79 13.91
C ASP A 313 18.42 24.40 15.40
N GLU A 314 17.55 23.55 15.96
CA GLU A 314 17.69 22.98 17.31
C GLU A 314 18.80 21.91 17.43
N VAL A 315 19.12 21.23 16.31
CA VAL A 315 20.03 20.05 16.26
C VAL A 315 21.40 20.41 15.61
N GLY A 316 21.53 21.64 15.11
CA GLY A 316 22.77 22.24 14.60
C GLY A 316 23.66 22.75 15.71
#